data_AF-A0A5P8M0P9-F1
#
_entry.id   AF-A0A5P8M0P9-F1
#
_cell.length_a   1.000
_cell.length_b   1.000
_cell.length_c   1.000
_cell.angle_alpha   90.00
_cell.angle_beta   90.00
_cell.angle_gamma   90.00
#
_symmetry.space_group_name_H-M   'P 1'
#
loop_
_entity.id
_entity.type
_entity.pdbx_description
1 polymer ?
#
loop_
_entity_poly.entity_id
_entity_poly.type
_entity_poly.pdbx_seq_one_letter_code
_entity_poly.pdbx_strand_id
1 'polypeptide(L)' 'MVPLQAGFVLVFLLFGLAITALWVWVSYWVYNDATDRGMDSATLWAVVTFVGGVIGLLIYILVREDPSTSQAVQP' A
#
# COMPACT_ATOMS: atom_id res chain seq x y z
N MET A 1 -31.63 -20.41 -18.85
CA MET A 1 -31.36 -20.27 -17.41
C MET A 1 -29.90 -19.87 -17.20
N VAL A 2 -29.50 -18.63 -17.53
CA VAL A 2 -28.11 -18.11 -17.33
C VAL A 2 -28.02 -16.60 -16.90
N PRO A 3 -29.09 -15.82 -16.58
CA PRO A 3 -28.91 -14.39 -16.23
C PRO A 3 -28.28 -14.17 -14.85
N LEU A 4 -28.48 -15.08 -13.90
CA LEU A 4 -27.96 -14.95 -12.54
C LEU A 4 -26.43 -15.12 -12.46
N GLN A 5 -25.84 -15.98 -13.29
CA GLN A 5 -24.39 -16.20 -13.34
C GLN A 5 -23.64 -14.97 -13.86
N ALA A 6 -24.21 -14.26 -14.85
CA ALA A 6 -23.62 -13.03 -15.37
C ALA A 6 -23.55 -11.92 -14.30
N GLY A 7 -24.57 -11.82 -13.43
CA GLY A 7 -24.58 -10.89 -12.31
C GLY A 7 -23.45 -11.17 -11.31
N PHE A 8 -23.24 -12.44 -10.94
CA PHE A 8 -22.16 -12.82 -10.03
C PHE A 8 -20.76 -12.53 -10.59
N VAL A 9 -20.54 -12.78 -11.89
CA VAL A 9 -19.26 -12.47 -12.54
C VAL A 9 -18.97 -10.98 -12.51
N LEU A 10 -19.95 -10.13 -12.83
CA LEU A 10 -19.78 -8.68 -12.80
C LEU A 10 -19.44 -8.18 -11.39
N VAL A 11 -20.14 -8.64 -10.36
CA VAL A 11 -19.88 -8.26 -8.96
C VAL A 11 -18.46 -8.67 -8.56
N PHE A 12 -18.02 -9.88 -8.92
CA PHE A 12 -16.69 -10.37 -8.61
C PHE A 12 -15.59 -9.52 -9.28
N LEU A 13 -15.77 -9.14 -10.55
CA LEU A 13 -14.84 -8.28 -11.28
C LEU A 13 -14.76 -6.88 -10.68
N LEU A 14 -15.88 -6.27 -10.35
CA LEU A 14 -15.93 -4.95 -9.72
C LEU A 14 -15.28 -4.97 -8.33
N PHE A 15 -15.53 -6.02 -7.56
CA PHE A 15 -14.91 -6.19 -6.25
C PHE A 15 -13.39 -6.37 -6.37
N GLY A 16 -12.93 -7.21 -7.30
CA GLY A 16 -11.50 -7.38 -7.58
C GLY A 16 -10.85 -6.06 -7.99
N LEU A 17 -11.48 -5.30 -8.90
CA LEU A 17 -10.99 -4.00 -9.34
C LEU A 17 -10.91 -3.00 -8.18
N ALA A 18 -11.93 -2.96 -7.31
CA ALA A 18 -11.95 -2.08 -6.14
C ALA A 18 -10.82 -2.42 -5.15
N ILE A 19 -10.58 -3.70 -4.89
CA ILE A 19 -9.46 -4.13 -4.03
C ILE A 19 -8.11 -3.80 -4.67
N THR A 20 -7.95 -4.02 -5.97
CA THR A 20 -6.71 -3.65 -6.66
C THR A 20 -6.47 -2.15 -6.62
N ALA A 21 -7.49 -1.33 -6.87
CA ALA A 21 -7.39 0.13 -6.78
C ALA A 21 -7.03 0.60 -5.36
N LEU A 22 -7.59 -0.04 -4.33
CA LEU A 22 -7.23 0.21 -2.94
C LEU A 22 -5.74 -0.06 -2.70
N TRP A 23 -5.21 -1.18 -3.17
CA TRP A 23 -3.78 -1.50 -3.01
C TRP A 23 -2.86 -0.56 -3.77
N VAL A 24 -3.24 -0.13 -4.98
CA VAL A 24 -2.50 0.91 -5.72
C VAL A 24 -2.45 2.21 -4.91
N TRP A 25 -3.58 2.63 -4.34
CA TRP A 25 -3.64 3.83 -3.52
C TRP A 25 -2.80 3.72 -2.24
N VAL A 26 -2.86 2.57 -1.54
CA VAL A 26 -2.04 2.32 -0.35
C VAL A 26 -0.54 2.33 -0.68
N SER A 27 -0.13 1.71 -1.79
CA SER A 27 1.27 1.75 -2.24
C SER A 27 1.73 3.15 -2.60
N TYR A 28 0.87 3.96 -3.21
CA TYR A 28 1.16 5.37 -3.48
C TYR A 28 1.29 6.17 -2.17
N TRP A 29 0.45 5.89 -1.17
CA TRP A 29 0.60 6.48 0.15
C TRP A 29 1.95 6.10 0.80
N VAL A 30 2.35 4.82 0.75
CA VAL A 30 3.66 4.37 1.25
C VAL A 30 4.82 5.08 0.54
N TYR A 31 4.74 5.25 -0.77
CA TYR A 31 5.74 5.98 -1.53
C TYR A 31 5.92 7.42 -1.01
N ASN A 32 4.81 8.16 -0.85
CA ASN A 32 4.85 9.53 -0.36
C ASN A 32 5.34 9.58 1.09
N ASP A 33 4.82 8.74 1.98
CA ASP A 33 5.23 8.69 3.39
C ASP A 33 6.73 8.35 3.53
N ALA A 34 7.26 7.43 2.70
CA ALA A 34 8.69 7.10 2.70
C ALA A 34 9.54 8.26 2.15
N THR A 35 9.06 8.94 1.10
CA THR A 35 9.74 10.10 0.51
C THR A 35 9.80 11.27 1.50
N ASP A 36 8.69 11.57 2.18
CA ASP A 36 8.59 12.65 3.17
C ASP A 36 9.48 12.38 4.39
N ARG A 37 9.69 11.10 4.73
CA ARG A 37 10.60 10.67 5.81
C ARG A 37 12.06 10.60 5.38
N GLY A 38 12.37 10.80 4.09
CA GLY A 38 13.73 10.64 3.57
C GLY A 38 14.26 9.21 3.63
N MET A 39 13.36 8.21 3.69
CA MET A 39 13.76 6.80 3.73
C MET A 39 14.40 6.38 2.41
N ASP A 40 15.47 5.59 2.50
CA ASP A 40 16.10 5.00 1.33
C ASP A 40 15.09 4.16 0.53
N SER A 41 15.14 4.30 -0.79
CA SER A 41 14.38 3.46 -1.74
C SER A 41 12.84 3.51 -1.55
N ALA A 42 12.24 4.69 -1.44
CA ALA A 42 10.77 4.86 -1.35
C ALA A 42 9.97 4.06 -2.40
N THR A 43 10.47 3.99 -3.65
CA THR A 43 9.85 3.18 -4.71
C THR A 43 9.82 1.68 -4.37
N LEU A 44 10.88 1.16 -3.76
CA LEU A 44 10.92 -0.25 -3.34
C LEU A 44 9.89 -0.53 -2.26
N TRP A 45 9.72 0.37 -1.29
CA TRP A 45 8.71 0.25 -0.24
C TRP A 45 7.28 0.20 -0.80
N ALA A 46 6.98 1.03 -1.80
CA ALA A 46 5.69 1.00 -2.49
C ALA A 46 5.44 -0.32 -3.23
N VAL A 47 6.45 -0.84 -3.92
CA VAL A 47 6.38 -2.12 -4.66
C VAL A 47 6.23 -3.30 -3.70
N VAL A 48 7.02 -3.34 -2.63
CA VAL A 48 6.91 -4.38 -1.59
C VAL A 48 5.54 -4.35 -0.93
N THR A 49 4.98 -3.16 -0.70
CA THR A 49 3.61 -3.00 -0.18
C THR A 49 2.56 -3.52 -1.17
N PHE A 50 2.73 -3.24 -2.47
CA PHE A 50 1.77 -3.67 -3.49
C PHE A 50 1.76 -5.20 -3.64
N VAL A 51 2.95 -5.80 -3.78
CA VAL A 51 3.10 -7.23 -4.05
C VAL A 51 2.96 -8.07 -2.78
N GLY A 52 3.50 -7.58 -1.66
CA GLY A 52 3.40 -8.22 -0.34
C GLY A 52 2.06 -7.99 0.36
N GLY A 53 1.22 -7.08 -0.16
CA GLY A 53 -0.07 -6.72 0.40
C GLY A 53 0.04 -6.30 1.86
N VAL A 54 -0.81 -6.92 2.70
CA VAL A 54 -0.88 -6.61 4.13
C VAL A 54 0.47 -6.84 4.83
N ILE A 55 1.20 -7.90 4.48
CA ILE A 55 2.49 -8.19 5.10
C ILE A 55 3.51 -7.11 4.74
N GLY A 56 3.58 -6.70 3.48
CA GLY A 56 4.47 -5.62 3.03
C GLY A 56 4.15 -4.29 3.73
N LEU A 57 2.86 -3.96 3.84
CA LEU A 57 2.39 -2.78 4.56
C LEU A 57 2.76 -2.80 6.05
N LEU A 58 2.57 -3.95 6.72
CA LEU A 58 2.91 -4.09 8.13
C LEU A 58 4.41 -3.92 8.37
N ILE A 59 5.24 -4.55 7.54
CA ILE A 59 6.70 -4.38 7.62
C ILE A 59 7.08 -2.90 7.46
N TYR A 60 6.50 -2.21 6.46
CA TYR A 60 6.75 -0.79 6.26
C TYR A 60 6.38 0.04 7.50
N ILE A 61 5.19 -0.16 8.07
CA ILE A 61 4.73 0.60 9.25
C ILE A 61 5.63 0.36 10.47
N LEU A 62 6.19 -0.85 10.61
CA LEU A 62 7.07 -1.18 11.73
C LEU A 62 8.49 -0.62 11.58
N VAL A 63 8.98 -0.48 10.35
CA VAL A 63 10.36 -0.05 10.07
C VAL A 63 10.46 1.45 9.79
N ARG A 64 9.37 2.10 9.37
CA ARG A 64 9.40 3.52 9.02
C ARG A 64 9.93 4.38 10.16
N GLU A 65 10.76 5.36 9.81
CA GLU A 65 11.41 6.24 10.78
C GLU A 65 10.44 7.30 11.31
N ASP A 66 10.50 7.59 12.60
CA ASP A 66 9.69 8.66 13.21
C ASP A 66 10.38 10.02 13.10
N PRO A 67 9.75 11.05 12.51
CA PRO A 67 10.35 12.37 12.33
C PRO A 67 10.80 13.03 13.64
N SER A 68 10.09 12.75 14.75
CA SER A 68 10.43 13.25 16.08
C SER A 68 11.70 12.65 16.65
N THR A 69 12.01 11.41 16.30
CA THR A 69 13.24 10.73 16.74
C THR A 69 14.46 11.34 16.05
N SER A 70 14.36 11.66 14.76
CA SER A 70 15.43 12.30 13.99
C SER A 70 15.75 13.73 14.45
N GLN A 71 14.77 14.45 15.02
CA GLN A 71 14.97 15.81 15.57
C GLN A 71 15.59 15.79 16.97
N ALA A 72 15.32 14.78 17.78
CA ALA A 72 15.85 14.67 19.15
C ALA A 72 17.34 14.26 19.22
N VAL A 73 17.90 13.74 18.12
CA VAL A 73 19.30 13.28 18.05
C VAL A 73 20.27 14.36 17.52
N GLN A 74 19.77 15.51 17.03
CA GLN A 74 20.62 16.61 16.58
C GLN A 74 21.01 17.54 17.76
N PRO A 75 22.31 17.69 18.10
CA PRO A 75 22.78 18.58 19.16
C PRO A 75 22.77 20.07 18.77
#